data_AF-A0A495TMD8-F1
#
_entry.id   AF-A0A495TMD8-F1
#
_cell.length_a   1.000
_cell.length_b   1.000
_cell.length_c   1.000
_cell.angle_alpha   90.00
_cell.angle_beta   90.00
_cell.angle_gamma   90.00
#
_symmetry.space_group_name_H-M   'P 1'
#
loop_
_entity.id
_entity.type
_entity.pdbx_description
1 polymer ?
#
loop_
_entity_poly.entity_id
_entity_poly.type
_entity_poly.pdbx_seq_one_letter_code
_entity_poly.pdbx_strand_id
1 'polypeptide(L)'
;MTQDASPEPPTGNRPDLDSLDAALSHVDQQVSSGGIASGAARGILYSLIETLGTLVGDPDLPEHARSGYEGLLEAARELRAKLDR
;
A
#
# COMPACT_ATOMS: atom_id res chain seq x y z
N MET A 1 -2.04 25.88 35.43
CA MET A 1 -2.20 25.88 33.96
C MET A 1 -2.24 24.42 33.56
N THR A 2 -3.43 23.88 33.35
CA THR A 2 -3.68 22.47 33.04
C THR A 2 -3.13 22.16 31.65
N GLN A 3 -2.17 21.22 31.55
CA GLN A 3 -1.81 20.63 30.25
C GLN A 3 -2.95 19.71 29.84
N ASP A 4 -3.76 20.20 28.89
CA ASP A 4 -4.66 19.37 28.11
C ASP A 4 -3.81 18.53 27.16
N ALA A 5 -3.30 17.41 27.67
CA ALA A 5 -2.79 16.34 26.83
C ALA A 5 -4.00 15.55 26.37
N SER A 6 -4.66 16.04 25.31
CA SER A 6 -5.59 15.21 24.55
C SER A 6 -4.81 13.95 24.10
N PRO A 7 -5.22 12.74 24.48
CA PRO A 7 -4.60 11.54 23.96
C PRO A 7 -5.02 11.44 22.50
N GLU A 8 -4.06 11.57 21.58
CA GLU A 8 -4.27 11.15 20.20
C GLU A 8 -4.77 9.69 20.25
N PRO A 9 -5.87 9.36 19.55
CA PRO A 9 -6.36 8.00 19.53
C PRO A 9 -5.23 7.10 19.01
N PRO A 10 -5.09 5.87 19.52
CA PRO A 10 -4.09 4.94 19.01
C PRO A 10 -4.43 4.65 17.55
N THR A 11 -3.76 5.32 16.61
CA THR A 11 -3.72 4.94 15.20
C THR A 11 -2.98 3.62 15.13
N GLY A 12 -3.71 2.54 15.44
CA GLY A 12 -3.17 1.20 15.50
C GLY A 12 -2.52 0.84 14.17
N ASN A 13 -1.19 0.80 14.16
CA ASN A 13 -0.35 -0.01 13.28
C ASN A 13 -0.65 0.02 11.77
N ARG A 14 -1.32 1.05 11.24
CA ARG A 14 -1.57 1.18 9.81
C ARG A 14 -0.21 1.34 9.11
N PRO A 15 0.06 0.58 8.04
CA PRO A 15 1.30 0.72 7.31
C PRO A 15 1.39 2.13 6.75
N ASP A 16 2.56 2.73 6.91
CA ASP A 16 2.85 4.06 6.41
C ASP A 16 2.80 4.08 4.86
N LEU A 17 2.29 5.18 4.29
CA LEU A 17 2.08 5.31 2.85
C LEU A 17 3.41 5.20 2.09
N ASP A 18 4.46 5.86 2.59
CA ASP A 18 5.78 5.83 1.96
C ASP A 18 6.39 4.42 2.01
N SER A 19 6.11 3.68 3.08
CA SER A 19 6.54 2.27 3.19
C SER A 19 5.87 1.37 2.16
N LEU A 20 4.58 1.57 1.89
CA LEU A 20 3.85 0.81 0.87
C LEU A 20 4.28 1.20 -0.55
N ASP A 21 4.52 2.48 -0.80
CA ASP A 21 5.06 2.97 -2.07
C ASP A 21 6.46 2.39 -2.36
N ALA A 22 7.34 2.41 -1.35
CA ALA A 22 8.66 1.82 -1.46
C ALA A 22 8.60 0.31 -1.71
N ALA A 23 7.68 -0.40 -1.06
CA ALA A 23 7.47 -1.83 -1.30
C ALA A 23 7.01 -2.10 -2.73
N LEU A 24 6.06 -1.33 -3.25
CA LEU A 24 5.57 -1.48 -4.62
C LEU A 24 6.68 -1.18 -5.65
N SER A 25 7.41 -0.08 -5.45
CA SER A 25 8.56 0.31 -6.28
C SER A 25 9.65 -0.76 -6.27
N HIS A 26 9.90 -1.38 -5.12
CA HIS A 26 10.87 -2.47 -5.02
C HIS A 26 10.43 -3.70 -5.83
N VAL A 27 9.15 -4.07 -5.80
CA VAL A 27 8.62 -5.18 -6.60
C VAL A 27 8.78 -4.89 -8.10
N ASP A 28 8.43 -3.68 -8.54
CA ASP A 28 8.58 -3.26 -9.94
C ASP A 28 10.04 -3.37 -10.41
N GLN A 29 10.98 -2.90 -9.57
CA GLN A 29 12.41 -3.00 -9.86
C GLN A 29 12.89 -4.45 -9.94
N GLN A 30 12.48 -5.31 -9.00
CA GLN A 30 12.85 -6.73 -8.99
C GLN A 30 12.29 -7.47 -10.21
N VAL A 31 11.07 -7.14 -10.64
CA VAL A 31 10.47 -7.70 -11.86
C VAL A 31 11.28 -7.25 -13.09
N SER A 32 11.52 -5.94 -13.21
CA SER A 32 12.18 -5.34 -14.37
C SER A 32 13.64 -5.81 -14.54
N SER A 33 14.32 -6.10 -13.44
CA SER A 33 15.69 -6.61 -13.43
C SER A 33 15.79 -8.14 -13.51
N GLY A 34 14.66 -8.86 -13.47
CA GLY A 34 14.63 -10.32 -13.39
C GLY A 34 15.12 -10.87 -12.03
N GLY A 35 15.20 -10.04 -11.00
CA GLY A 35 15.57 -10.43 -9.63
C GLY A 35 14.50 -11.25 -8.91
N ILE A 36 13.26 -11.25 -9.41
CA ILE A 36 12.17 -12.10 -8.94
C ILE A 36 11.45 -12.77 -10.10
N ALA A 37 11.01 -14.02 -9.91
CA ALA A 37 10.15 -14.69 -10.87
C ALA A 37 8.76 -14.04 -10.90
N SER A 38 8.16 -13.92 -12.10
CA SER A 38 6.85 -13.26 -12.28
C SER A 38 5.74 -13.86 -11.41
N GLY A 39 5.77 -15.17 -11.16
CA GLY A 39 4.80 -15.83 -10.27
C GLY A 39 4.91 -15.38 -8.82
N ALA A 40 6.14 -15.19 -8.31
CA ALA A 40 6.37 -14.71 -6.95
C ALA A 40 6.00 -13.22 -6.83
N ALA A 41 6.37 -12.41 -7.82
CA ALA A 41 5.93 -11.00 -7.88
C ALA A 41 4.40 -10.88 -7.88
N ARG A 42 3.70 -11.73 -8.61
CA ARG A 42 2.23 -11.75 -8.64
C ARG A 42 1.64 -12.04 -7.26
N GLY A 43 2.20 -12.99 -6.50
CA GLY A 43 1.78 -13.28 -5.13
C GLY A 43 1.95 -12.08 -4.18
N ILE A 44 3.08 -11.38 -4.27
CA ILE A 44 3.32 -10.16 -3.49
C ILE A 44 2.32 -9.07 -3.87
N LEU A 45 2.07 -8.86 -5.16
CA LEU A 45 1.12 -7.85 -5.62
C LEU A 45 -0.32 -8.14 -5.20
N TYR A 46 -0.75 -9.41 -5.16
CA TYR A 46 -2.05 -9.76 -4.59
C TYR A 46 -2.16 -9.34 -3.12
N SER A 47 -1.11 -9.60 -2.34
CA SER A 47 -1.06 -9.25 -0.92
C SER A 47 -1.10 -7.73 -0.70
N LEU A 48 -0.36 -6.97 -1.52
CA LEU A 48 -0.37 -5.50 -1.49
C LEU A 48 -1.74 -4.94 -1.90
N ILE A 49 -2.34 -5.46 -2.97
CA ILE A 49 -3.68 -5.04 -3.44
C ILE A 49 -4.75 -5.31 -2.37
N GLU A 50 -4.69 -6.45 -1.69
CA GLU A 50 -5.64 -6.78 -0.61
C GLU A 50 -5.45 -5.86 0.60
N THR A 51 -4.20 -5.59 0.99
CA THR A 51 -3.88 -4.67 2.09
C THR A 51 -4.37 -3.26 1.77
N LEU A 52 -4.04 -2.74 0.59
CA LEU A 52 -4.47 -1.41 0.13
C LEU A 52 -6.00 -1.32 0.00
N GLY A 53 -6.65 -2.37 -0.53
CA GLY A 53 -8.10 -2.45 -0.62
C GLY A 53 -8.78 -2.44 0.75
N THR A 54 -8.19 -3.10 1.75
CA THR A 54 -8.68 -3.08 3.14
C THR A 54 -8.57 -1.67 3.74
N LEU A 55 -7.45 -0.98 3.52
CA LEU A 55 -7.26 0.39 4.00
C LEU A 55 -8.22 1.38 3.33
N VAL A 56 -8.35 1.33 2.00
CA VAL A 56 -9.31 2.15 1.25
C VAL A 56 -10.76 1.81 1.65
N GLY A 57 -11.04 0.56 2.01
CA GLY A 57 -12.37 0.15 2.50
C GLY A 57 -12.72 0.66 3.90
N ASP A 58 -11.76 1.20 4.65
CA ASP A 58 -11.99 1.69 6.01
C ASP A 58 -12.80 3.01 5.98
N PRO A 59 -14.02 3.04 6.57
CA PRO A 59 -14.86 4.25 6.58
C PRO A 59 -14.26 5.37 7.44
N ASP A 60 -13.39 5.04 8.40
CA ASP A 60 -12.74 6.00 9.30
C ASP A 60 -11.43 6.55 8.71
N LEU A 61 -11.06 6.15 7.49
CA LEU A 61 -9.85 6.63 6.84
C LEU A 61 -9.99 8.10 6.41
N PRO A 62 -9.07 9.00 6.82
CA PRO A 62 -9.06 10.38 6.38
C PRO A 62 -8.93 10.51 4.86
N GLU A 63 -9.63 11.46 4.26
CA GLU A 63 -9.71 11.62 2.81
C GLU A 63 -8.35 11.79 2.13
N HIS A 64 -7.45 12.56 2.74
CA HIS A 64 -6.09 12.76 2.21
C HIS A 64 -5.26 11.46 2.20
N ALA A 65 -5.48 10.57 3.17
CA ALA A 65 -4.82 9.26 3.22
C ALA A 65 -5.49 8.27 2.25
N ARG A 66 -6.82 8.35 2.10
CA ARG A 66 -7.61 7.58 1.13
C ARG A 66 -7.10 7.76 -0.28
N SER A 67 -6.97 9.00 -0.75
CA SER A 67 -6.47 9.27 -2.10
C SER A 67 -5.07 8.71 -2.33
N GLY A 68 -4.19 8.74 -1.32
CA GLY A 68 -2.86 8.15 -1.38
C GLY A 68 -2.91 6.63 -1.57
N TYR A 69 -3.66 5.92 -0.72
CA TYR A 69 -3.79 4.46 -0.84
C TYR A 69 -4.53 4.03 -2.11
N GLU A 70 -5.50 4.82 -2.59
CA GLU A 70 -6.16 4.59 -3.88
C GLU A 70 -5.18 4.69 -5.06
N GLY A 71 -4.29 5.69 -5.03
CA GLY A 71 -3.22 5.82 -6.03
C GLY A 71 -2.29 4.60 -6.04
N LEU A 72 -1.85 4.14 -4.86
CA LEU A 72 -1.03 2.92 -4.74
C LEU A 72 -1.79 1.66 -5.17
N LEU A 73 -3.08 1.56 -4.84
CA LEU A 73 -3.92 0.44 -5.21
C LEU A 73 -4.02 0.30 -6.73
N GLU A 74 -4.20 1.42 -7.43
CA GLU A 74 -4.24 1.44 -8.88
C GLU A 74 -2.89 1.08 -9.48
N ALA A 75 -1.79 1.67 -8.99
CA ALA A 75 -0.44 1.35 -9.44
C ALA A 75 -0.10 -0.15 -9.25
N ALA A 76 -0.49 -0.75 -8.12
CA ALA A 76 -0.30 -2.18 -7.87
C ALA A 76 -1.12 -3.06 -8.83
N ARG A 77 -2.36 -2.66 -9.17
CA ARG A 77 -3.19 -3.36 -10.16
C ARG A 77 -2.62 -3.27 -11.57
N GLU A 78 -2.13 -2.10 -11.96
CA GLU A 78 -1.45 -1.90 -13.24
C GLU A 78 -0.20 -2.78 -13.36
N LEU A 79 0.65 -2.78 -12.34
CA LEU A 79 1.85 -3.61 -12.33
C LEU A 79 1.52 -5.10 -12.44
N ARG A 80 0.50 -5.57 -11.69
CA ARG A 80 0.03 -6.96 -11.80
C ARG A 80 -0.46 -7.27 -13.21
N ALA A 81 -1.24 -6.36 -13.83
CA ALA A 81 -1.74 -6.56 -15.19
C ALA A 81 -0.61 -6.63 -16.22
N LYS A 82 0.51 -5.94 -16.01
CA LYS A 82 1.71 -6.05 -16.87
C LYS A 82 2.37 -7.42 -16.77
N LEU A 83 2.34 -8.07 -15.60
CA LEU A 83 2.86 -9.44 -15.40
C LEU A 83 1.99 -10.53 -16.03
N ASP A 84 0.74 -10.22 -16.36
CA ASP A 84 -0.23 -11.15 -16.95
C ASP A 84 -0.22 -11.14 -18.49
N ARG A 85 0.53 -10.22 -19.10
CA ARG A 85 0.71 -10.10 -20.55
C ARG A 85 1.96 -10.86 -21.00
#